data_AF-A0A952KE80-F1
#
_entry.id   AF-A0A952KE80-F1
#
_cell.length_a   1.000
_cell.length_b   1.000
_cell.length_c   1.000
_cell.angle_alpha   90.00
_cell.angle_beta   90.00
_cell.angle_gamma   90.00
#
_symmetry.space_group_name_H-M   'P 1'
#
loop_
_entity.id
_entity.type
_entity.pdbx_description
1 polymer ?
#
loop_
_entity_poly.entity_id
_entity_poly.type
_entity_poly.pdbx_seq_one_letter_code
_entity_poly.pdbx_strand_id
1 'polypeptide(L)'
;PPPYPPGFLHRIAAPGYRPDQARLVDDYLAANPTRDRGLDLLPLLLGLDPARVRAKLPYEKIAPRPVFHYRLPQAHPGEAGWSIAADWNRWVAVERLAADEDRLAATARAYRAGEETWGDRSSALADAIT
;
A
#
# COMPACT_ATOMS: atom_id res chain seq x y z
N PRO A 1 0.39 11.41 -1.67
CA PRO A 1 0.00 11.02 -0.29
C PRO A 1 1.22 11.05 0.63
N PRO A 2 1.08 11.35 1.92
CA PRO A 2 2.16 11.22 2.89
C PRO A 2 2.63 9.75 3.00
N PRO A 3 3.88 9.51 3.43
CA PRO A 3 4.38 8.16 3.66
C PRO A 3 3.57 7.46 4.76
N TYR A 4 3.55 6.13 4.72
CA TYR A 4 2.99 5.35 5.83
C TYR A 4 3.83 5.55 7.10
N PRO A 5 3.22 5.47 8.30
CA PRO A 5 3.96 5.59 9.55
C PRO A 5 5.06 4.51 9.65
N PRO A 6 6.32 4.86 9.99
CA PRO A 6 7.41 3.89 10.08
C PRO A 6 7.12 2.70 11.00
N GLY A 7 6.45 2.95 12.14
CA GLY A 7 6.05 1.89 13.07
C GLY A 7 5.05 0.88 12.48
N PHE A 8 4.17 1.32 11.58
CA PHE A 8 3.26 0.44 10.85
C PHE A 8 4.01 -0.40 9.82
N LEU A 9 4.89 0.24 9.05
CA LEU A 9 5.73 -0.47 8.06
C LEU A 9 6.62 -1.52 8.72
N HIS A 10 7.27 -1.19 9.83
CA HIS A 10 8.12 -2.13 10.57
C HIS A 10 7.31 -3.29 11.18
N ARG A 11 6.06 -3.04 11.60
CA ARG A 11 5.14 -4.09 12.07
C ARG A 11 4.79 -5.07 10.95
N ILE A 12 4.31 -4.57 9.81
CA ILE A 12 3.85 -5.44 8.71
C ILE A 12 5.00 -6.17 8.01
N ALA A 13 6.22 -5.62 8.07
CA ALA A 13 7.43 -6.24 7.56
C ALA A 13 8.03 -7.30 8.51
N ALA A 14 7.48 -7.49 9.72
CA ALA A 14 8.00 -8.51 10.64
C ALA A 14 7.70 -9.93 10.10
N PRO A 15 8.67 -10.87 10.09
CA PRO A 15 8.45 -12.22 9.56
C PRO A 15 7.27 -12.97 10.21
N GLY A 16 7.05 -12.74 11.50
CA GLY A 16 5.93 -13.34 12.25
C GLY A 16 4.60 -12.59 12.12
N TYR A 17 4.52 -11.51 11.35
CA TYR A 17 3.26 -10.79 11.14
C TYR A 17 2.38 -11.58 10.17
N ARG A 18 1.49 -12.39 10.74
CA ARG A 18 0.46 -13.18 10.05
C ARG A 18 -0.89 -12.97 10.75
N PRO A 19 -1.43 -11.73 10.71
CA PRO A 19 -2.69 -11.43 11.37
C PRO A 19 -3.84 -12.17 10.69
N ASP A 20 -4.87 -12.47 11.45
CA ASP A 20 -6.19 -12.72 10.86
C ASP A 20 -6.78 -11.40 10.31
N GLN A 21 -7.94 -11.50 9.66
CA GLN A 21 -8.61 -10.33 9.09
C GLN A 21 -8.91 -9.26 10.15
N ALA A 22 -9.41 -9.66 11.33
CA ALA A 22 -9.81 -8.71 12.37
C ALA A 22 -8.60 -7.92 12.86
N ARG A 23 -7.48 -8.60 13.11
CA ARG A 23 -6.23 -7.97 13.55
C ARG A 23 -5.64 -7.08 12.46
N LEU A 24 -5.70 -7.49 11.19
CA LEU A 24 -5.24 -6.66 10.08
C LEU A 24 -6.05 -5.35 9.98
N VAL A 25 -7.37 -5.43 10.13
CA VAL A 25 -8.26 -4.25 10.12
C VAL A 25 -7.92 -3.33 11.29
N ASP A 26 -7.78 -3.85 12.51
CA ASP A 26 -7.43 -3.05 13.70
C ASP A 26 -6.07 -2.37 13.54
N ASP A 27 -5.07 -3.10 13.08
CA ASP A 27 -3.71 -2.58 12.91
C ASP A 27 -3.66 -1.52 11.80
N TYR A 28 -4.40 -1.70 10.71
CA TYR A 28 -4.54 -0.68 9.67
C TYR A 28 -5.27 0.57 10.18
N LEU A 29 -6.40 0.42 10.86
CA LEU A 29 -7.19 1.54 11.39
C LEU A 29 -6.45 2.31 12.48
N ALA A 30 -5.60 1.66 13.27
CA ALA A 30 -4.77 2.31 14.27
C ALA A 30 -3.70 3.21 13.64
N ALA A 31 -3.07 2.75 12.56
CA ALA A 31 -1.96 3.47 11.91
C ALA A 31 -2.41 4.40 10.77
N ASN A 32 -3.48 4.06 10.08
CA ASN A 32 -3.96 4.71 8.86
C ASN A 32 -5.46 5.04 8.93
N PRO A 33 -5.93 5.82 9.93
CA PRO A 33 -7.32 6.27 9.99
C PRO A 33 -7.59 7.42 8.98
N THR A 34 -7.16 7.24 7.73
CA THR A 34 -7.26 8.24 6.68
C THR A 34 -7.28 7.59 5.31
N ARG A 35 -8.01 8.23 4.38
CA ARG A 35 -8.03 7.85 2.97
C ARG A 35 -6.80 8.33 2.20
N ASP A 36 -5.99 9.22 2.79
CA ASP A 36 -4.82 9.81 2.14
C ASP A 36 -3.59 8.89 2.25
N ARG A 37 -3.65 7.79 1.49
CA ARG A 37 -2.60 6.78 1.39
C ARG A 37 -2.42 6.34 -0.06
N GLY A 38 -1.19 5.92 -0.41
CA GLY A 38 -0.87 5.39 -1.73
C GLY A 38 -1.72 4.17 -2.09
N LEU A 39 -1.96 3.30 -1.10
CA LEU A 39 -2.95 2.23 -1.15
C LEU A 39 -3.97 2.44 -0.01
N ASP A 40 -5.13 3.00 -0.35
CA ASP A 40 -6.26 3.19 0.56
C ASP A 40 -7.02 1.87 0.71
N LEU A 41 -6.97 1.28 1.91
CA LEU A 41 -7.70 0.05 2.21
C LEU A 41 -9.07 0.33 2.85
N LEU A 42 -9.38 1.56 3.26
CA LEU A 42 -10.62 1.83 3.99
C LEU A 42 -11.89 1.42 3.23
N PRO A 43 -12.01 1.59 1.89
CA PRO A 43 -13.17 1.10 1.14
C PRO A 43 -13.31 -0.44 1.15
N LEU A 44 -12.18 -1.16 1.09
CA LEU A 44 -12.15 -2.62 1.15
C LEU A 44 -12.51 -3.09 2.56
N LEU A 45 -11.86 -2.54 3.59
CA LEU A 45 -12.08 -2.89 4.99
C LEU A 45 -13.52 -2.57 5.41
N LEU A 46 -14.11 -1.48 4.91
CA LEU A 46 -15.51 -1.15 5.16
C LEU A 46 -16.46 -2.18 4.54
N GLY A 47 -16.10 -2.77 3.40
CA GLY A 47 -16.87 -3.87 2.79
C GLY A 47 -16.76 -5.19 3.57
N LEU A 48 -15.63 -5.43 4.24
CA LEU A 48 -15.35 -6.66 4.99
C LEU A 48 -15.87 -6.63 6.43
N ASP A 49 -15.66 -5.53 7.15
CA ASP A 49 -16.08 -5.34 8.55
C ASP A 49 -16.58 -3.91 8.77
N PRO A 50 -17.84 -3.61 8.39
CA PRO A 50 -18.41 -2.28 8.53
C PRO A 50 -18.43 -1.78 9.97
N ALA A 51 -18.72 -2.67 10.93
CA ALA A 51 -18.86 -2.31 12.34
C ALA A 51 -17.53 -1.80 12.91
N ARG A 52 -16.44 -2.50 12.66
CA ARG A 52 -15.10 -2.13 13.13
C ARG A 52 -14.61 -0.82 12.51
N VAL A 53 -14.81 -0.64 11.21
CA VAL A 53 -14.43 0.62 10.52
C VAL A 53 -15.25 1.78 11.05
N ARG A 54 -16.58 1.65 11.20
CA ARG A 54 -17.44 2.75 11.67
C ARG A 54 -17.27 3.06 13.15
N ALA A 55 -16.85 2.10 13.97
CA ALA A 55 -16.45 2.38 15.36
C ALA A 55 -15.25 3.33 15.43
N LYS A 56 -14.29 3.22 14.49
CA LYS A 56 -13.11 4.11 14.44
C LYS A 56 -13.37 5.40 13.65
N LEU A 57 -14.14 5.31 12.57
CA LEU A 57 -14.36 6.35 11.57
C LEU A 57 -15.87 6.58 11.34
N PRO A 58 -16.59 7.12 12.34
CA PRO A 58 -18.04 7.22 12.30
C PRO A 58 -18.56 8.14 11.18
N TYR A 59 -17.81 9.21 10.86
CA TYR A 59 -18.24 10.24 9.92
C TYR A 59 -17.40 10.33 8.64
N GLU A 60 -16.38 9.47 8.51
CA GLU A 60 -15.48 9.50 7.35
C GLU A 60 -16.23 9.11 6.08
N LYS A 61 -16.05 9.90 5.01
CA LYS A 61 -16.75 9.73 3.73
C LYS A 61 -16.11 8.60 2.93
N ILE A 62 -16.47 7.37 3.29
CA ILE A 62 -16.02 6.11 2.67
C ILE A 62 -17.25 5.35 2.16
N ALA A 63 -17.16 4.82 0.94
CA ALA A 63 -18.13 3.89 0.38
C ALA A 63 -17.49 2.48 0.26
N PRO A 64 -18.20 1.39 0.61
CA PRO A 64 -17.64 0.06 0.55
C PRO A 64 -17.41 -0.36 -0.91
N ARG A 65 -16.21 -0.90 -1.18
CA ARG A 65 -15.79 -1.33 -2.52
C ARG A 65 -14.82 -2.51 -2.36
N PRO A 66 -15.12 -3.71 -2.91
CA PRO A 66 -14.29 -4.89 -2.72
C PRO A 66 -13.07 -4.91 -3.66
N VAL A 67 -12.31 -3.82 -3.71
CA VAL A 67 -11.12 -3.66 -4.57
C VAL A 67 -10.03 -2.86 -3.86
N PHE A 68 -8.78 -3.02 -4.28
CA PHE A 68 -7.67 -2.17 -3.84
C PHE A 68 -7.78 -0.77 -4.45
N HIS A 69 -7.62 0.28 -3.63
CA HIS A 69 -7.67 1.67 -4.09
C HIS A 69 -6.25 2.24 -4.12
N TYR A 70 -5.55 1.99 -5.21
CA TYR A 70 -4.23 2.56 -5.46
C TYR A 70 -4.36 3.97 -6.06
N ARG A 71 -3.65 4.95 -5.48
CA ARG A 71 -3.66 6.34 -5.95
C ARG A 71 -2.50 6.57 -6.92
N LEU A 72 -2.84 6.85 -8.17
CA LEU A 72 -1.88 7.32 -9.15
C LEU A 72 -1.55 8.81 -8.90
N PRO A 73 -0.34 9.27 -9.27
CA PRO A 73 -0.02 10.68 -9.35
C PRO A 73 -0.93 11.47 -10.28
N GLN A 74 -0.78 12.79 -10.22
CA GLN A 74 -1.50 13.68 -11.12
C GLN A 74 -1.12 13.40 -12.58
N ALA A 75 -2.12 13.35 -13.45
CA ALA A 75 -1.94 13.17 -14.87
C ALA A 75 -1.69 14.50 -15.59
N HIS A 76 -0.84 14.49 -16.60
CA HIS A 76 -0.48 15.66 -17.42
C HIS A 76 -0.70 15.38 -18.92
N PRO A 77 -1.93 15.06 -19.38
CA PRO A 77 -2.18 14.57 -20.74
C PRO A 77 -1.86 15.58 -21.86
N GLY A 78 -1.65 16.85 -21.53
CA GLY A 78 -1.25 17.89 -22.48
C GLY A 78 0.26 18.14 -22.56
N GLU A 79 1.04 17.55 -21.66
CA GLU A 79 2.50 17.72 -21.65
C GLU A 79 3.15 16.72 -22.62
N ALA A 80 3.91 17.24 -23.58
CA ALA A 80 4.62 16.39 -24.53
C ALA A 80 5.58 15.45 -23.80
N GLY A 81 5.47 14.15 -24.09
CA GLY A 81 6.28 13.11 -23.45
C GLY A 81 5.72 12.58 -22.12
N TRP A 82 4.62 13.14 -21.59
CA TRP A 82 3.96 12.54 -20.44
C TRP A 82 3.32 11.19 -20.80
N SER A 83 3.43 10.22 -19.90
CA SER A 83 2.82 8.90 -20.04
C SER A 83 2.44 8.34 -18.67
N ILE A 84 1.31 7.63 -18.63
CA ILE A 84 0.88 6.84 -17.46
C ILE A 84 1.78 5.61 -17.21
N ALA A 85 2.60 5.21 -18.18
CA ALA A 85 3.34 3.95 -18.16
C ALA A 85 4.22 3.80 -16.92
N ALA A 86 4.94 4.86 -16.49
CA ALA A 86 5.81 4.78 -15.32
C ALA A 86 5.02 4.46 -14.04
N ASP A 87 3.84 5.05 -13.87
CA ASP A 87 2.96 4.80 -12.72
C ASP A 87 2.29 3.44 -12.76
N TRP A 88 1.90 2.99 -13.96
CA TRP A 88 1.41 1.64 -14.16
C TRP A 88 2.49 0.60 -13.84
N ASN A 89 3.73 0.81 -14.29
CA ASN A 89 4.86 -0.08 -14.04
C ASN A 89 5.20 -0.17 -12.55
N ARG A 90 5.04 0.92 -11.78
CA ARG A 90 5.15 0.88 -10.31
C ARG A 90 4.13 -0.06 -9.68
N TRP A 91 2.87 -0.04 -10.12
CA TRP A 91 1.86 -0.98 -9.65
C TRP A 91 2.20 -2.42 -10.03
N VAL A 92 2.64 -2.67 -11.26
CA VAL A 92 3.11 -3.99 -11.70
C VAL A 92 4.25 -4.51 -10.82
N ALA A 93 5.18 -3.66 -10.39
CA ALA A 93 6.26 -4.04 -9.47
C ALA A 93 5.74 -4.48 -8.08
N VAL A 94 4.69 -3.82 -7.57
CA VAL A 94 4.00 -4.22 -6.33
C VAL A 94 3.36 -5.59 -6.48
N GLU A 95 2.58 -5.80 -7.55
CA GLU A 95 1.92 -7.08 -7.83
C GLU A 95 2.92 -8.23 -7.97
N ARG A 96 4.03 -8.00 -8.71
CA ARG A 96 5.11 -8.99 -8.86
C ARG A 96 5.80 -9.32 -7.54
N LEU A 97 6.01 -8.33 -6.67
CA LEU A 97 6.58 -8.60 -5.34
C LEU A 97 5.58 -9.38 -4.47
N ALA A 98 4.30 -9.01 -4.49
CA ALA A 98 3.26 -9.68 -3.72
C ALA A 98 3.08 -11.15 -4.13
N ALA A 99 3.31 -11.48 -5.40
CA ALA A 99 3.23 -12.83 -5.94
C ALA A 99 4.49 -13.70 -5.70
N ASP A 100 5.57 -13.13 -5.16
CA ASP A 100 6.85 -13.81 -4.90
C ASP A 100 7.16 -13.77 -3.40
N GLU A 101 6.77 -14.83 -2.68
CA GLU A 101 6.87 -14.91 -1.21
C GLU A 101 8.30 -14.80 -0.70
N ASP A 102 9.26 -15.43 -1.38
CA ASP A 102 10.67 -15.42 -0.99
C ASP A 102 11.27 -14.03 -1.14
N ARG A 103 11.00 -13.39 -2.28
CA ARG A 103 11.45 -12.02 -2.53
C ARG A 103 10.76 -11.03 -1.61
N LEU A 104 9.46 -11.18 -1.35
CA LEU A 104 8.73 -10.36 -0.37
C LEU A 104 9.35 -10.48 1.02
N ALA A 105 9.64 -11.71 1.46
CA ALA A 105 10.27 -11.96 2.76
C ALA A 105 11.70 -11.36 2.83
N ALA A 106 12.47 -11.45 1.75
CA ALA A 106 13.80 -10.84 1.67
C ALA A 106 13.73 -9.31 1.72
N THR A 107 12.83 -8.68 0.95
CA THR A 107 12.62 -7.23 0.96
C THR A 107 12.15 -6.74 2.33
N ALA A 108 11.25 -7.47 3.00
CA ALA A 108 10.81 -7.12 4.35
C ALA A 108 11.96 -7.16 5.38
N ARG A 109 12.86 -8.15 5.29
CA ARG A 109 14.05 -8.23 6.14
C ARG A 109 15.01 -7.06 5.89
N ALA A 110 15.34 -6.78 4.63
CA ALA A 110 16.24 -5.69 4.25
C ALA A 110 15.69 -4.32 4.71
N TYR A 111 14.39 -4.07 4.50
CA TYR A 111 13.73 -2.85 4.98
C TYR A 111 13.88 -2.67 6.50
N ARG A 112 13.70 -3.75 7.28
CA ARG A 112 13.82 -3.70 8.74
C ARG A 112 15.27 -3.55 9.24
N ALA A 113 16.25 -4.02 8.46
CA ALA A 113 17.67 -3.84 8.76
C ALA A 113 18.17 -2.42 8.43
N GLY A 114 17.35 -1.59 7.77
CA GLY A 114 17.77 -0.26 7.30
C GLY A 114 18.68 -0.31 6.08
N GLU A 115 18.80 -1.48 5.44
CA GLU A 115 19.69 -1.72 4.29
C GLU A 115 19.11 -1.20 2.97
N GLU A 116 17.82 -0.84 2.96
CA GLU A 116 17.13 -0.48 1.72
C GLU A 116 15.90 0.40 1.92
N THR A 117 15.75 1.42 1.06
CA THR A 117 14.47 2.10 0.89
C THR A 117 13.74 1.54 -0.33
N TRP A 118 12.45 1.26 -0.19
CA TRP A 118 11.59 0.79 -1.28
C TRP A 118 11.57 1.75 -2.48
N GLY A 119 11.81 3.05 -2.24
CA GLY A 119 11.90 4.08 -3.27
C GLY A 119 12.97 3.75 -4.32
N ASP A 120 14.16 3.35 -3.88
CA ASP A 120 15.31 3.10 -4.75
C ASP A 120 15.10 1.86 -5.64
N ARG A 121 14.44 0.81 -5.12
CA ARG A 121 14.11 -0.39 -5.90
C ARG A 121 12.91 -0.21 -6.83
N SER A 122 11.91 0.59 -6.44
CA SER A 122 10.70 0.77 -7.26
C SER A 122 10.97 1.49 -8.58
N SER A 123 11.94 2.42 -8.60
CA SER A 123 12.42 3.06 -9.83
C SER A 123 13.16 2.04 -10.71
N ALA A 124 14.11 1.29 -10.16
CA ALA A 124 14.86 0.27 -10.90
C ALA A 124 13.96 -0.85 -11.48
N LEU A 125 12.90 -1.24 -10.77
CA LEU A 125 11.90 -2.21 -11.25
C LEU A 125 10.95 -1.64 -12.30
N ALA A 126 10.65 -0.33 -12.26
CA ALA A 126 9.86 0.33 -13.28
C ALA A 126 10.67 0.53 -14.58
N ASP A 127 11.97 0.80 -14.47
CA ASP A 127 12.89 0.97 -15.59
C ASP A 127 13.12 -0.36 -16.34
N ALA A 128 13.13 -1.50 -15.64
CA ALA A 128 13.28 -2.83 -16.24
C ALA A 128 12.04 -3.33 -17.01
N ILE A 129 10.94 -2.55 -17.05
CA ILE A 129 9.71 -2.88 -17.79
C ILE A 129 9.62 -2.11 -19.12
N THR A 130 10.58 -1.23 -19.42
CA THR A 130 10.69 -0.51 -20.70
C THR A 130 11.70 -1.22 -21.61
#